data_AF-A0A3B0X381-F1
#
_entry.id   AF-A0A3B0X381-F1
#
_cell.length_a   1.000
_cell.length_b   1.000
_cell.length_c   1.000
_cell.angle_alpha   90.00
_cell.angle_beta   90.00
_cell.angle_gamma   90.00
#
_symmetry.space_group_name_H-M   'P 1'
#
loop_
_entity.id
_entity.type
_entity.pdbx_description
1 polymer ?
#
loop_
_entity_poly.entity_id
_entity_poly.type
_entity_poly.pdbx_seq_one_letter_code
_entity_poly.pdbx_strand_id
1 'polypeptide(L)'
;MSQVLDSISKASIQLILNEPFYGHVLSVLAKKINNDIPTLCITMADSSGRVELHINDSFWQKMSGRQAYHVSLLKHELLHFVFKHLLMMSNYQHAMIFNIAADIVVNQLIPRDHLPESALALDTFASLELEADQSVKYYYDKVLSLYHENISDASSEPDNPDWQTLKPLLDQHPQSAGTHELWPPLKSGSQEQIFKNAVDAVVSQVAHKLTTTQLSSLPCSLQQQISLSLNGTKAHVNWRRVLRLFTNNSSKTFMKNSIRRASRRYATVPGNKVTKRNRLLVVIDTSGSIGKIEYEVFFSELYHIYKTGAQIRVLECDTEITRNYDYRGAPPETVSGGGGTDFNAPLAYANTQWSADAIIYFTDGYAATPEVKPRSSMLWVISRDGITADTELWNSLPGKKVKINF
;
A
#
# COMPACT_ATOMS: atom_id res chain seq x y z
N MET A 1 23.09 -18.71 20.25
CA MET A 1 22.04 -18.47 19.24
C MET A 1 21.62 -19.81 18.68
N SER A 2 20.35 -20.03 18.30
CA SER A 2 19.96 -21.31 17.70
C SER A 2 20.71 -21.51 16.38
N GLN A 3 21.06 -22.76 16.02
CA GLN A 3 21.77 -23.07 14.77
C GLN A 3 21.05 -22.52 13.52
N VAL A 4 19.71 -22.42 13.58
CA VAL A 4 18.89 -21.82 12.52
C VAL A 4 19.11 -20.32 12.37
N LEU A 5 19.18 -19.55 13.46
CA LEU A 5 19.43 -18.11 13.37
C LEU A 5 20.81 -17.81 12.79
N ASP A 6 21.82 -18.64 13.08
CA ASP A 6 23.15 -18.53 12.48
C ASP A 6 23.09 -18.86 10.97
N SER A 7 22.34 -19.89 10.59
CA SER A 7 22.10 -20.25 9.18
C SER A 7 21.43 -19.12 8.40
N ILE A 8 20.38 -18.51 8.98
CA ILE A 8 19.68 -17.36 8.39
C ILE A 8 20.62 -16.16 8.30
N SER A 9 21.45 -15.93 9.31
CA SER A 9 22.43 -14.85 9.29
C SER A 9 23.44 -15.02 8.14
N LYS A 10 23.91 -16.25 7.89
CA LYS A 10 24.76 -16.56 6.72
C LYS A 10 24.03 -16.30 5.40
N ALA A 11 22.79 -16.77 5.26
CA ALA A 11 21.97 -16.51 4.07
C ALA A 11 21.71 -15.01 3.86
N SER A 12 21.48 -14.26 4.94
CA SER A 12 21.29 -12.82 4.91
C SER A 12 22.55 -12.08 4.45
N ILE A 13 23.73 -12.48 4.90
CA ILE A 13 25.01 -11.90 4.44
C ILE A 13 25.20 -12.17 2.95
N GLN A 14 24.94 -13.40 2.50
CA GLN A 14 25.03 -13.78 1.09
C GLN A 14 24.09 -12.93 0.22
N LEU A 15 22.84 -12.74 0.65
CA LEU A 15 21.88 -11.88 -0.03
C LEU A 15 22.33 -10.41 -0.05
N ILE A 16 22.86 -9.88 1.06
CA ILE A 16 23.36 -8.49 1.09
C ILE A 16 24.48 -8.26 0.07
N LEU A 17 25.37 -9.25 -0.12
CA LEU A 17 26.51 -9.15 -1.04
C LEU A 17 26.10 -9.32 -2.51
N ASN A 18 25.23 -10.29 -2.80
CA ASN A 18 24.94 -10.69 -4.18
C ASN A 18 23.64 -10.10 -4.72
N GLU A 19 22.61 -9.96 -3.87
CA GLU A 19 21.29 -9.44 -4.26
C GLU A 19 20.78 -8.44 -3.20
N PRO A 20 21.39 -7.24 -3.12
CA PRO A 20 21.27 -6.33 -1.98
C PRO A 20 19.84 -5.95 -1.60
N PHE A 21 18.92 -5.91 -2.58
CA PHE A 21 17.49 -5.66 -2.33
C PHE A 21 16.91 -6.68 -1.33
N TYR A 22 17.00 -7.98 -1.62
CA TYR A 22 16.49 -9.03 -0.73
C TYR A 22 17.21 -9.03 0.62
N GLY A 23 18.54 -8.85 0.60
CA GLY A 23 19.33 -8.79 1.83
C GLY A 23 18.89 -7.64 2.75
N HIS A 24 18.62 -6.46 2.19
CA HIS A 24 18.12 -5.33 2.96
C HIS A 24 16.67 -5.49 3.42
N VAL A 25 15.76 -6.01 2.59
CA VAL A 25 14.38 -6.32 3.04
C VAL A 25 14.43 -7.31 4.20
N LEU A 26 15.17 -8.41 4.04
CA LEU A 26 15.34 -9.42 5.08
C LEU A 26 15.92 -8.80 6.35
N SER A 27 16.89 -7.88 6.26
CA SER A 27 17.49 -7.23 7.44
C SER A 27 16.51 -6.41 8.28
N VAL A 28 15.44 -5.88 7.68
CA VAL A 28 14.42 -5.07 8.37
C VAL A 28 13.45 -5.95 9.15
N LEU A 29 13.15 -7.15 8.65
CA LEU A 29 12.24 -8.08 9.30
C LEU A 29 12.86 -8.69 10.56
N ALA A 30 12.13 -8.69 11.67
CA ALA A 30 12.53 -9.43 12.86
C ALA A 30 12.29 -10.93 12.62
N LYS A 31 13.21 -11.80 13.04
CA LYS A 31 13.14 -13.24 12.83
C LYS A 31 12.74 -13.93 14.12
N LYS A 32 11.78 -14.84 14.03
CA LYS A 32 11.28 -15.59 15.19
C LYS A 32 11.15 -17.06 14.83
N ILE A 33 11.70 -17.92 15.68
CA ILE A 33 11.47 -19.36 15.56
C ILE A 33 10.07 -19.65 16.08
N ASN A 34 9.26 -20.30 15.25
CA ASN A 34 7.89 -20.68 15.55
C ASN A 34 7.61 -22.04 14.92
N ASN A 35 7.41 -23.06 15.74
CA ASN A 35 7.16 -24.42 15.28
C ASN A 35 5.65 -24.73 15.10
N ASP A 36 4.78 -23.77 15.42
CA ASP A 36 3.32 -23.90 15.23
C ASP A 36 2.90 -23.68 13.77
N ILE A 37 3.81 -23.15 12.94
CA ILE A 37 3.65 -23.06 11.49
C ILE A 37 4.37 -24.24 10.82
N PRO A 38 3.90 -24.87 9.72
CA PRO A 38 4.61 -25.96 9.05
C PRO A 38 5.90 -25.56 8.34
N THR A 39 6.04 -24.32 7.84
CA THR A 39 7.18 -23.90 7.01
C THR A 39 7.78 -22.55 7.44
N LEU A 40 7.58 -21.49 6.66
CA LEU A 40 7.98 -20.12 6.91
C LEU A 40 6.80 -19.21 6.55
N CYS A 41 6.69 -18.06 7.22
CA CYS A 41 5.75 -17.03 6.79
C CYS A 41 6.15 -15.65 7.29
N ILE A 42 5.70 -14.63 6.58
CA ILE A 42 5.80 -13.23 7.02
C ILE A 42 4.44 -12.78 7.54
N THR A 43 4.41 -12.29 8.77
CA THR A 43 3.17 -11.86 9.42
C THR A 43 3.37 -10.61 10.26
N MET A 44 2.26 -10.05 10.72
CA MET A 44 2.23 -8.94 11.66
C MET A 44 2.46 -9.45 13.09
N ALA A 45 3.45 -8.88 13.77
CA ALA A 45 3.73 -9.20 15.17
C ALA A 45 2.60 -8.75 16.11
N ASP A 46 2.03 -7.59 15.81
CA ASP A 46 1.05 -6.89 16.63
C ASP A 46 0.32 -5.81 15.81
N SER A 47 -0.62 -5.10 16.45
CA SER A 47 -1.39 -4.00 15.83
C SER A 47 -0.57 -2.74 15.51
N SER A 48 0.73 -2.69 15.84
CA SER A 48 1.57 -1.50 15.64
C SER A 48 2.15 -1.37 14.22
N GLY A 49 2.02 -2.40 13.37
CA GLY A 49 2.65 -2.38 12.04
C GLY A 49 3.98 -3.12 11.95
N ARG A 50 4.47 -3.74 13.03
CA ARG A 50 5.73 -4.48 13.00
C ARG A 50 5.53 -5.83 12.29
N VAL A 51 6.40 -6.11 11.34
CA VAL A 51 6.39 -7.34 10.53
C VAL A 51 7.51 -8.28 10.99
N GLU A 52 7.17 -9.56 11.15
CA GLU A 52 8.07 -10.63 11.57
C GLU A 52 8.10 -11.76 10.53
N LEU A 53 9.29 -12.31 10.30
CA LEU A 53 9.50 -13.57 9.60
C LEU A 53 9.50 -14.70 10.63
N HIS A 54 8.49 -15.56 10.57
CA HIS A 54 8.39 -16.77 11.36
C HIS A 54 9.03 -17.94 10.60
N ILE A 55 9.82 -18.76 11.29
CA ILE A 55 10.48 -19.94 10.73
C ILE A 55 10.20 -21.16 11.60
N ASN A 56 9.75 -22.25 10.98
CA ASN A 56 9.72 -23.56 11.60
C ASN A 56 11.13 -24.18 11.60
N ASP A 57 11.65 -24.48 12.79
CA ASP A 57 12.99 -25.04 12.99
C ASP A 57 13.12 -26.44 12.37
N SER A 58 12.12 -27.30 12.57
CA SER A 58 12.12 -28.68 12.07
C SER A 58 12.10 -28.74 10.53
N PHE A 59 11.34 -27.84 9.89
CA PHE A 59 11.30 -27.71 8.44
C PHE A 59 12.61 -27.14 7.91
N TRP A 60 13.14 -26.09 8.54
CA TRP A 60 14.41 -25.48 8.15
C TRP A 60 15.58 -26.48 8.20
N GLN A 61 15.60 -27.32 9.24
CA GLN A 61 16.61 -28.37 9.41
C GLN A 61 16.50 -29.47 8.36
N LYS A 62 15.30 -29.89 7.95
CA LYS A 62 15.10 -30.86 6.85
C LYS A 62 15.71 -30.39 5.53
N MET A 63 15.76 -29.07 5.33
CA MET A 63 16.35 -28.45 4.12
C MET A 63 17.86 -28.15 4.28
N SER A 64 18.47 -28.49 5.42
CA SER A 64 19.88 -28.21 5.71
C SER A 64 20.81 -29.07 4.85
N GLY A 65 21.82 -28.44 4.24
CA GLY A 65 22.78 -29.09 3.33
C GLY A 65 22.78 -28.52 1.92
N ARG A 66 21.76 -27.73 1.54
CA ARG A 66 21.71 -27.00 0.28
C ARG A 66 21.49 -25.50 0.54
N GLN A 67 22.58 -24.74 0.72
CA GLN A 67 22.52 -23.30 1.04
C GLN A 67 21.64 -22.51 0.06
N ALA A 68 21.66 -22.87 -1.23
CA ALA A 68 20.83 -22.25 -2.27
C ALA A 68 19.32 -22.39 -1.99
N TYR A 69 18.88 -23.50 -1.37
CA TYR A 69 17.47 -23.73 -1.03
C TYR A 69 17.01 -22.86 0.13
N HIS A 70 17.86 -22.62 1.13
CA HIS A 70 17.52 -21.67 2.20
C HIS A 70 17.40 -20.24 1.66
N VAL A 71 18.28 -19.86 0.73
CA VAL A 71 18.20 -18.56 0.07
C VAL A 71 16.94 -18.45 -0.79
N SER A 72 16.57 -19.49 -1.55
CA SER A 72 15.35 -19.48 -2.37
C SER A 72 14.08 -19.42 -1.55
N LEU A 73 13.98 -20.20 -0.45
CA LEU A 73 12.85 -20.12 0.48
C LEU A 73 12.69 -18.73 1.08
N LEU A 74 13.79 -18.10 1.50
CA LEU A 74 13.74 -16.72 1.99
C LEU A 74 13.30 -15.74 0.89
N LYS A 75 13.86 -15.86 -0.33
CA LYS A 75 13.46 -15.01 -1.45
C LYS A 75 11.96 -15.17 -1.76
N HIS A 76 11.44 -16.39 -1.78
CA HIS A 76 10.04 -16.70 -2.04
C HIS A 76 9.11 -15.95 -1.07
N GLU A 77 9.36 -16.06 0.24
CA GLU A 77 8.58 -15.33 1.26
C GLU A 77 8.70 -13.81 1.10
N LEU A 78 9.91 -13.30 0.88
CA LEU A 78 10.14 -11.86 0.70
C LEU A 78 9.42 -11.32 -0.54
N LEU A 79 9.32 -12.11 -1.62
CA LEU A 79 8.61 -11.72 -2.82
C LEU A 79 7.10 -11.63 -2.58
N HIS A 80 6.49 -12.61 -1.91
CA HIS A 80 5.08 -12.53 -1.52
C HIS A 80 4.78 -11.30 -0.65
N PHE A 81 5.69 -10.98 0.26
CA PHE A 81 5.61 -9.78 1.09
C PHE A 81 5.71 -8.49 0.27
N VAL A 82 6.69 -8.37 -0.62
CA VAL A 82 6.91 -7.18 -1.46
C VAL A 82 5.78 -6.98 -2.46
N PHE A 83 5.29 -8.03 -3.09
CA PHE A 83 4.15 -7.97 -4.02
C PHE A 83 2.79 -7.80 -3.33
N LYS A 84 2.76 -7.88 -1.99
CA LYS A 84 1.53 -7.74 -1.18
C LYS A 84 0.46 -8.77 -1.54
N HIS A 85 0.85 -9.98 -1.94
CA HIS A 85 -0.09 -11.04 -2.30
C HIS A 85 -1.08 -11.35 -1.17
N LEU A 86 -0.64 -11.21 0.09
CA LEU A 86 -1.52 -11.29 1.27
C LEU A 86 -2.75 -10.38 1.20
N LEU A 87 -2.56 -9.14 0.74
CA LEU A 87 -3.63 -8.15 0.66
C LEU A 87 -4.56 -8.38 -0.53
N MET A 88 -4.14 -9.20 -1.48
CA MET A 88 -4.90 -9.46 -2.69
C MET A 88 -5.81 -10.67 -2.55
N MET A 89 -5.43 -11.66 -1.72
CA MET A 89 -6.13 -12.93 -1.58
C MET A 89 -7.64 -12.78 -1.29
N SER A 90 -8.04 -11.80 -0.46
CA SER A 90 -9.45 -11.53 -0.12
C SER A 90 -10.31 -11.08 -1.31
N ASN A 91 -9.70 -10.67 -2.43
CA ASN A 91 -10.41 -10.27 -3.64
C ASN A 91 -10.74 -11.45 -4.56
N TYR A 92 -10.28 -12.67 -4.25
CA TYR A 92 -10.44 -13.86 -5.08
C TYR A 92 -11.34 -14.88 -4.39
N GLN A 93 -12.19 -15.54 -5.18
CA GLN A 93 -13.17 -16.50 -4.66
C GLN A 93 -12.50 -17.79 -4.16
N HIS A 94 -11.42 -18.23 -4.82
CA HIS A 94 -10.77 -19.50 -4.51
C HIS A 94 -9.34 -19.29 -3.99
N ALA A 95 -9.18 -19.22 -2.66
CA ALA A 95 -7.91 -18.89 -2.01
C ALA A 95 -6.75 -19.84 -2.40
N MET A 96 -7.00 -21.15 -2.53
CA MET A 96 -5.95 -22.09 -2.94
C MET A 96 -5.47 -21.86 -4.38
N ILE A 97 -6.37 -21.54 -5.31
CA ILE A 97 -6.01 -21.19 -6.70
C ILE A 97 -5.25 -19.87 -6.71
N PHE A 98 -5.61 -18.91 -5.86
CA PHE A 98 -4.84 -17.68 -5.69
C PHE A 98 -3.42 -17.96 -5.20
N ASN A 99 -3.24 -18.85 -4.22
CA ASN A 99 -1.91 -19.24 -3.74
C ASN A 99 -1.07 -19.87 -4.86
N ILE A 100 -1.66 -20.78 -5.65
CA ILE A 100 -0.99 -21.39 -6.81
C ILE A 100 -0.56 -20.32 -7.82
N ALA A 101 -1.45 -19.39 -8.15
CA ALA A 101 -1.16 -18.29 -9.08
C ALA A 101 -0.07 -17.34 -8.55
N ALA A 102 -0.12 -17.01 -7.26
CA ALA A 102 0.87 -16.16 -6.60
C ALA A 102 2.26 -16.84 -6.56
N ASP A 103 2.31 -18.15 -6.33
CA ASP A 103 3.53 -18.95 -6.33
C ASP A 103 4.18 -18.99 -7.71
N ILE A 104 3.39 -19.16 -8.77
CA ILE A 104 3.87 -19.09 -10.16
C ILE A 104 4.50 -17.71 -10.43
N VAL A 105 3.91 -16.62 -9.93
CA VAL A 105 4.48 -15.26 -10.09
C VAL A 105 5.82 -15.13 -9.37
N VAL A 106 5.92 -15.52 -8.09
CA VAL A 106 7.16 -15.32 -7.33
C VAL A 106 8.28 -16.27 -7.76
N ASN A 107 7.95 -17.50 -8.15
CA ASN A 107 8.94 -18.50 -8.52
C ASN A 107 9.63 -18.17 -9.85
N GLN A 108 9.01 -17.40 -10.73
CA GLN A 108 9.67 -16.86 -11.94
C GLN A 108 10.88 -15.96 -11.62
N LEU A 109 10.95 -15.37 -10.42
CA LEU A 109 12.02 -14.47 -10.00
C LEU A 109 13.14 -15.19 -9.22
N ILE A 110 13.06 -16.51 -9.11
CA ILE A 110 14.04 -17.35 -8.43
C ILE A 110 14.60 -18.33 -9.46
N PRO A 111 15.94 -18.48 -9.55
CA PRO A 111 16.54 -19.48 -10.45
C PRO A 111 15.95 -20.88 -10.21
N ARG A 112 15.55 -21.56 -11.30
CA ARG A 112 14.84 -22.85 -11.23
C ARG A 112 15.65 -23.94 -10.52
N ASP A 113 16.96 -23.92 -10.68
CA ASP A 113 17.93 -24.81 -10.03
C ASP A 113 18.07 -24.58 -8.52
N HIS A 114 17.59 -23.43 -8.01
CA HIS A 114 17.53 -23.13 -6.57
C HIS A 114 16.18 -23.47 -5.94
N LEU A 115 15.15 -23.75 -6.75
CA LEU A 115 13.82 -24.13 -6.29
C LEU A 115 13.73 -25.65 -6.06
N PRO A 116 12.85 -26.12 -5.16
CA PRO A 116 12.52 -27.53 -5.10
C PRO A 116 11.83 -28.01 -6.38
N GLU A 117 11.93 -29.31 -6.66
CA GLU A 117 11.27 -29.93 -7.83
C GLU A 117 9.76 -29.70 -7.80
N SER A 118 9.17 -29.72 -6.60
CA SER A 118 7.76 -29.45 -6.34
C SER A 118 7.35 -27.97 -6.46
N ALA A 119 8.26 -27.04 -6.73
CA ALA A 119 7.91 -25.64 -6.89
C ALA A 119 7.10 -25.40 -8.17
N LEU A 120 6.00 -24.66 -8.02
CA LEU A 120 5.14 -24.27 -9.13
C LEU A 120 5.86 -23.29 -10.06
N ALA A 121 5.85 -23.58 -11.35
CA ALA A 121 6.49 -22.80 -12.42
C ALA A 121 5.59 -22.76 -13.67
N LEU A 122 6.02 -22.05 -14.70
CA LEU A 122 5.24 -21.85 -15.94
C LEU A 122 4.93 -23.17 -16.66
N ASP A 123 5.80 -24.17 -16.52
CA ASP A 123 5.67 -25.50 -17.11
C ASP A 123 4.86 -26.50 -16.26
N THR A 124 4.42 -26.08 -15.06
CA THR A 124 3.61 -26.94 -14.18
C THR A 124 2.27 -27.32 -14.80
N PHE A 125 1.69 -26.43 -15.59
CA PHE A 125 0.45 -26.67 -16.33
C PHE A 125 0.73 -26.48 -17.82
N ALA A 126 1.32 -27.52 -18.43
CA ALA A 126 1.88 -27.43 -19.78
C ALA A 126 0.79 -27.15 -20.83
N SER A 127 -0.45 -27.61 -20.62
CA SER A 127 -1.56 -27.39 -21.56
C SER A 127 -2.15 -25.98 -21.49
N LEU A 128 -1.90 -25.23 -20.41
CA LEU A 128 -2.40 -23.85 -20.26
C LEU A 128 -1.58 -22.81 -21.04
N GLU A 129 -0.39 -23.20 -21.53
CA GLU A 129 0.54 -22.34 -22.28
C GLU A 129 0.75 -20.98 -21.59
N LEU A 130 1.15 -21.04 -20.32
CA LEU A 130 1.26 -19.84 -19.48
C LEU A 130 2.36 -18.90 -19.98
N GLU A 131 1.99 -17.65 -20.23
CA GLU A 131 2.94 -16.59 -20.56
C GLU A 131 3.74 -16.13 -19.33
N ALA A 132 5.01 -15.79 -19.51
CA ALA A 132 5.86 -15.24 -18.47
C ALA A 132 5.51 -13.78 -18.13
N ASP A 133 5.92 -13.31 -16.95
CA ASP A 133 5.82 -11.92 -16.49
C ASP A 133 4.39 -11.31 -16.49
N GLN A 134 3.36 -12.16 -16.38
CA GLN A 134 1.98 -11.73 -16.29
C GLN A 134 1.54 -11.45 -14.85
N SER A 135 0.36 -10.84 -14.67
CA SER A 135 -0.21 -10.56 -13.35
C SER A 135 -0.71 -11.82 -12.64
N VAL A 136 -0.79 -11.80 -11.29
CA VAL A 136 -1.41 -12.88 -10.50
C VAL A 136 -2.83 -13.20 -11.00
N LYS A 137 -3.58 -12.18 -11.40
CA LYS A 137 -4.94 -12.35 -11.96
C LYS A 137 -4.95 -13.20 -13.22
N TYR A 138 -3.98 -13.01 -14.12
CA TYR A 138 -3.87 -13.81 -15.34
C TYR A 138 -3.70 -15.30 -15.01
N TYR A 139 -2.75 -15.64 -14.14
CA TYR A 139 -2.52 -17.02 -13.74
C TYR A 139 -3.71 -17.60 -12.97
N TYR A 140 -4.32 -16.81 -12.10
CA TYR A 140 -5.53 -17.20 -11.37
C TYR A 140 -6.68 -17.54 -12.32
N ASP A 141 -6.98 -16.67 -13.29
CA ASP A 141 -8.09 -16.86 -14.23
C ASP A 141 -7.86 -18.13 -15.10
N LYS A 142 -6.60 -18.42 -15.49
CA LYS A 142 -6.21 -19.64 -16.23
C LYS A 142 -6.36 -20.93 -15.41
N VAL A 143 -5.89 -20.93 -14.16
CA VAL A 143 -6.03 -22.10 -13.29
C VAL A 143 -7.49 -22.28 -12.86
N LEU A 144 -8.24 -21.19 -12.71
CA LEU A 144 -9.67 -21.22 -12.42
C LEU A 144 -10.50 -21.78 -13.59
N SER A 145 -10.15 -21.45 -14.85
CA SER A 145 -10.83 -22.06 -16.01
C SER A 145 -10.60 -23.57 -16.05
N LEU A 146 -9.35 -24.02 -15.82
CA LEU A 146 -9.03 -25.44 -15.69
C LEU A 146 -9.87 -26.11 -14.59
N TYR A 147 -10.00 -25.47 -13.43
CA TYR A 147 -10.83 -25.98 -12.33
C TYR A 147 -12.31 -26.12 -12.73
N HIS A 148 -12.90 -25.09 -13.35
CA HIS A 148 -14.31 -25.11 -13.74
C HIS A 148 -14.62 -26.10 -14.86
N GLU A 149 -13.71 -26.28 -15.82
CA GLU A 149 -13.88 -27.26 -16.91
C GLU A 149 -13.93 -28.70 -16.41
N ASN A 150 -13.23 -29.00 -15.31
CA ASN A 150 -13.03 -30.36 -14.82
C ASN A 150 -13.89 -30.74 -13.61
N ILE A 151 -14.52 -29.77 -12.92
CA ILE A 151 -15.36 -30.05 -11.74
C ILE A 151 -16.78 -30.52 -12.07
N SER A 152 -17.29 -30.19 -13.26
CA SER A 152 -18.65 -30.57 -13.70
C SER A 152 -18.79 -32.05 -14.09
N ASP A 153 -17.71 -32.73 -14.44
CA ASP A 153 -17.72 -34.15 -14.84
C ASP A 153 -17.36 -35.08 -13.66
N ALA A 154 -18.27 -35.16 -12.68
CA ALA A 154 -18.12 -36.07 -11.53
C ALA A 154 -18.24 -37.57 -11.88
N SER A 155 -18.54 -37.90 -13.14
CA SER A 155 -18.85 -39.27 -13.60
C SER A 155 -17.69 -39.98 -14.31
N SER A 156 -16.66 -39.24 -14.70
CA SER A 156 -15.52 -39.72 -15.49
C SER A 156 -14.29 -38.90 -15.12
N GLU A 157 -13.22 -39.56 -14.67
CA GLU A 157 -11.95 -38.85 -14.38
C GLU A 157 -11.51 -38.11 -15.65
N PRO A 158 -11.35 -36.77 -15.60
CA PRO A 158 -10.92 -36.03 -16.77
C PRO A 158 -9.53 -36.48 -17.20
N ASP A 159 -9.35 -36.78 -18.50
CA ASP A 159 -8.07 -37.19 -19.10
C ASP A 159 -7.10 -36.00 -19.31
N ASN A 160 -7.32 -34.90 -18.58
CA ASN A 160 -6.47 -33.72 -18.66
C ASN A 160 -5.27 -33.86 -17.70
N PRO A 161 -4.01 -33.91 -18.18
CA PRO A 161 -2.83 -34.07 -17.33
C PRO A 161 -2.63 -32.90 -16.35
N ASP A 162 -3.04 -31.68 -16.73
CA ASP A 162 -2.95 -30.52 -15.86
C ASP A 162 -3.99 -30.59 -14.73
N TRP A 163 -5.15 -31.21 -14.97
CA TRP A 163 -6.13 -31.49 -13.92
C TRP A 163 -5.60 -32.51 -12.90
N GLN A 164 -4.91 -33.56 -13.38
CA GLN A 164 -4.25 -34.54 -12.50
C GLN A 164 -3.15 -33.91 -11.64
N THR A 165 -2.55 -32.81 -12.12
CA THR A 165 -1.57 -32.01 -11.36
C THR A 165 -2.26 -31.04 -10.38
N LEU A 166 -3.35 -30.39 -10.79
CA LEU A 166 -4.09 -29.42 -9.99
C LEU A 166 -4.85 -30.08 -8.82
N LYS A 167 -5.52 -31.21 -9.08
CA LYS A 167 -6.39 -31.87 -8.08
C LYS A 167 -5.66 -32.21 -6.77
N PRO A 168 -4.46 -32.83 -6.77
CA PRO A 168 -3.69 -33.02 -5.55
C PRO A 168 -3.30 -31.72 -4.85
N LEU A 169 -3.04 -30.61 -5.57
CA LEU A 169 -2.71 -29.32 -4.97
C LEU A 169 -3.93 -28.68 -4.28
N LEU A 170 -5.14 -29.00 -4.73
CA LEU A 170 -6.40 -28.57 -4.12
C LEU A 170 -6.82 -29.48 -2.96
N ASP A 171 -6.62 -30.80 -3.10
CA ASP A 171 -7.02 -31.83 -2.13
C ASP A 171 -6.02 -31.99 -0.97
N GLN A 172 -4.72 -31.72 -1.21
CA GLN A 172 -3.72 -31.78 -0.16
C GLN A 172 -3.94 -30.62 0.82
N HIS A 173 -4.27 -30.96 2.07
CA HIS A 173 -3.88 -30.11 3.18
C HIS A 173 -2.33 -30.01 3.20
N PRO A 174 -1.78 -28.80 3.31
CA PRO A 174 -0.49 -28.42 2.78
C PRO A 174 0.69 -28.90 3.63
N GLN A 175 1.22 -30.08 3.29
CA GLN A 175 2.50 -30.57 3.83
C GLN A 175 3.60 -30.66 2.77
N SER A 176 3.29 -30.34 1.52
CA SER A 176 4.17 -30.33 0.38
C SER A 176 4.68 -28.91 0.12
N ALA A 177 5.93 -28.68 0.49
CA ALA A 177 6.82 -27.56 0.13
C ALA A 177 6.16 -26.21 -0.22
N GLY A 178 6.02 -25.33 0.78
CA GLY A 178 5.74 -23.90 0.57
C GLY A 178 4.26 -23.50 0.58
N THR A 179 3.34 -24.45 0.75
CA THR A 179 1.92 -24.19 0.58
C THR A 179 1.30 -23.32 1.70
N HIS A 180 0.75 -22.18 1.28
CA HIS A 180 0.34 -21.01 2.08
C HIS A 180 -1.05 -21.12 2.76
N GLU A 181 -1.29 -22.10 3.65
CA GLU A 181 -2.51 -22.06 4.52
C GLU A 181 -2.42 -21.05 5.69
N LEU A 182 -1.27 -20.39 5.90
CA LEU A 182 -0.96 -19.78 7.20
C LEU A 182 -0.84 -18.28 7.16
N TRP A 183 -1.34 -17.66 6.10
CA TRP A 183 -1.63 -16.25 6.16
C TRP A 183 -3.02 -16.14 6.77
N PRO A 184 -3.16 -15.94 8.11
CA PRO A 184 -4.48 -15.70 8.66
C PRO A 184 -5.07 -14.52 7.88
N PRO A 185 -6.29 -14.64 7.33
CA PRO A 185 -6.89 -13.53 6.61
C PRO A 185 -6.87 -12.33 7.54
N LEU A 186 -6.34 -11.19 7.08
CA LEU A 186 -6.32 -9.97 7.86
C LEU A 186 -7.78 -9.62 8.16
N LYS A 187 -8.18 -9.64 9.44
CA LYS A 187 -9.60 -9.69 9.82
C LYS A 187 -10.31 -8.33 9.76
N SER A 188 -9.74 -7.31 9.11
CA SER A 188 -10.35 -5.96 9.00
C SER A 188 -9.58 -5.06 8.04
N GLY A 189 -10.27 -4.11 7.39
CA GLY A 189 -9.64 -3.11 6.52
C GLY A 189 -8.57 -2.25 7.22
N SER A 190 -8.69 -2.05 8.55
CA SER A 190 -7.65 -1.34 9.33
C SER A 190 -6.32 -2.13 9.39
N GLN A 191 -6.37 -3.45 9.58
CA GLN A 191 -5.17 -4.30 9.62
C GLN A 191 -4.54 -4.43 8.24
N GLU A 192 -5.35 -4.56 7.19
CA GLU A 192 -4.90 -4.56 5.79
C GLU A 192 -4.15 -3.26 5.47
N GLN A 193 -4.70 -2.11 5.85
CA GLN A 193 -4.06 -0.83 5.61
C GLN A 193 -2.76 -0.66 6.42
N ILE A 194 -2.74 -1.12 7.68
CA ILE A 194 -1.52 -1.09 8.50
C ILE A 194 -0.44 -1.98 7.87
N PHE A 195 -0.78 -3.19 7.43
CA PHE A 195 0.16 -4.09 6.77
C PHE A 195 0.66 -3.51 5.45
N LYS A 196 -0.23 -2.95 4.61
CA LYS A 196 0.12 -2.23 3.38
C LYS A 196 1.15 -1.14 3.65
N ASN A 197 0.87 -0.30 4.64
CA ASN A 197 1.76 0.79 5.04
C ASN A 197 3.11 0.28 5.57
N ALA A 198 3.12 -0.86 6.28
CA ALA A 198 4.34 -1.49 6.76
C ALA A 198 5.20 -2.01 5.61
N VAL A 199 4.60 -2.72 4.64
CA VAL A 199 5.28 -3.14 3.40
C VAL A 199 5.86 -1.94 2.67
N ASP A 200 5.05 -0.90 2.44
CA ASP A 200 5.47 0.31 1.72
C ASP A 200 6.60 1.04 2.45
N ALA A 201 6.58 1.08 3.78
CA ALA A 201 7.66 1.65 4.57
C ALA A 201 8.96 0.86 4.45
N VAL A 202 8.89 -0.48 4.48
CA VAL A 202 10.05 -1.36 4.30
C VAL A 202 10.64 -1.19 2.90
N VAL A 203 9.79 -1.28 1.87
CA VAL A 203 10.21 -1.14 0.46
C VAL A 203 10.81 0.25 0.22
N SER A 204 10.18 1.32 0.71
CA SER A 204 10.70 2.68 0.60
C SER A 204 12.05 2.84 1.31
N GLN A 205 12.18 2.32 2.54
CA GLN A 205 13.43 2.37 3.29
C GLN A 205 14.55 1.63 2.54
N VAL A 206 14.27 0.46 1.96
CA VAL A 206 15.25 -0.32 1.21
C VAL A 206 15.62 0.38 -0.10
N ALA A 207 14.63 0.89 -0.85
CA ALA A 207 14.88 1.62 -2.09
C ALA A 207 15.79 2.83 -1.89
N HIS A 208 15.66 3.55 -0.75
CA HIS A 208 16.55 4.66 -0.40
C HIS A 208 17.98 4.25 -0.03
N LYS A 209 18.22 2.97 0.32
CA LYS A 209 19.57 2.45 0.60
C LYS A 209 20.29 1.96 -0.66
N LEU A 210 19.54 1.61 -1.70
CA LEU A 210 20.08 1.08 -2.94
C LEU A 210 20.55 2.20 -3.86
N THR A 211 21.59 1.90 -4.63
CA THR A 211 22.05 2.76 -5.73
C THR A 211 21.13 2.62 -6.95
N THR A 212 21.16 3.61 -7.86
CA THR A 212 20.41 3.55 -9.11
C THR A 212 20.74 2.31 -9.94
N THR A 213 22.02 1.91 -9.97
CA THR A 213 22.47 0.70 -10.67
C THR A 213 21.90 -0.58 -10.08
N GLN A 214 21.83 -0.67 -8.75
CA GLN A 214 21.25 -1.82 -8.04
C GLN A 214 19.72 -1.89 -8.22
N LEU A 215 19.05 -0.75 -8.34
CA LEU A 215 17.61 -0.72 -8.66
C LEU A 215 17.35 -1.15 -10.10
N SER A 216 18.13 -0.68 -11.06
CA SER A 216 17.98 -1.05 -12.48
C SER A 216 18.35 -2.50 -12.78
N SER A 217 19.14 -3.16 -11.92
CA SER A 217 19.49 -4.58 -12.09
C SER A 217 18.38 -5.54 -11.62
N LEU A 218 17.34 -5.04 -10.95
CA LEU A 218 16.22 -5.88 -10.51
C LEU A 218 15.33 -6.27 -11.69
N PRO A 219 14.62 -7.40 -11.61
CA PRO A 219 13.55 -7.73 -12.56
C PRO A 219 12.51 -6.61 -12.72
N CYS A 220 11.94 -6.48 -13.92
CA CYS A 220 11.00 -5.41 -14.27
C CYS A 220 9.80 -5.35 -13.30
N SER A 221 9.22 -6.51 -12.99
CA SER A 221 8.10 -6.63 -12.04
C SER A 221 8.43 -6.07 -10.65
N LEU A 222 9.64 -6.30 -10.15
CA LEU A 222 10.12 -5.72 -8.89
C LEU A 222 10.35 -4.21 -8.99
N GLN A 223 10.94 -3.73 -10.08
CA GLN A 223 11.11 -2.29 -10.30
C GLN A 223 9.76 -1.57 -10.32
N GLN A 224 8.77 -2.16 -10.99
CA GLN A 224 7.42 -1.63 -11.07
C GLN A 224 6.76 -1.63 -9.68
N GLN A 225 6.87 -2.73 -8.92
CA GLN A 225 6.32 -2.80 -7.57
C GLN A 225 6.98 -1.79 -6.61
N ILE A 226 8.30 -1.65 -6.65
CA ILE A 226 9.02 -0.64 -5.87
C ILE A 226 8.54 0.77 -6.25
N SER A 227 8.39 1.03 -7.55
CA SER A 227 7.91 2.32 -8.05
C SER A 227 6.48 2.62 -7.57
N LEU A 228 5.59 1.62 -7.57
CA LEU A 228 4.23 1.75 -7.03
C LEU A 228 4.24 2.07 -5.53
N SER A 229 5.06 1.37 -4.73
CA SER A 229 5.24 1.65 -3.30
C SER A 229 5.81 3.05 -3.02
N LEU A 230 6.74 3.52 -3.86
CA LEU A 230 7.33 4.87 -3.74
C LEU A 230 6.36 5.97 -4.20
N ASN A 231 5.60 5.74 -5.26
CA ASN A 231 4.66 6.71 -5.81
C ASN A 231 3.41 6.86 -4.93
N GLY A 232 2.89 5.76 -4.38
CA GLY A 232 1.80 5.79 -3.40
C GLY A 232 2.16 6.52 -2.09
N THR A 233 3.44 6.81 -1.86
CA THR A 233 3.94 7.55 -0.70
C THR A 233 4.48 8.94 -1.04
N LYS A 234 4.43 9.36 -2.30
CA LYS A 234 4.98 10.64 -2.75
C LYS A 234 3.85 11.64 -2.96
N ALA A 235 3.83 12.67 -2.12
CA ALA A 235 3.00 13.85 -2.37
C ALA A 235 3.39 14.46 -3.73
N HIS A 236 2.46 14.57 -4.65
CA HIS A 236 2.63 15.30 -5.91
C HIS A 236 2.85 16.79 -5.62
N VAL A 237 2.28 17.29 -4.53
CA VAL A 237 2.44 18.67 -4.10
C VAL A 237 3.32 18.76 -2.85
N ASN A 238 4.31 19.66 -2.86
CA ASN A 238 5.10 19.96 -1.67
C ASN A 238 4.29 20.78 -0.66
N TRP A 239 3.42 20.10 0.10
CA TRP A 239 2.49 20.71 1.03
C TRP A 239 3.16 21.54 2.13
N ARG A 240 4.38 21.20 2.56
CA ARG A 240 5.12 22.03 3.52
C ARG A 240 5.40 23.42 2.97
N ARG A 241 5.83 23.51 1.69
CA ARG A 241 6.08 24.78 1.02
C ARG A 241 4.77 25.53 0.73
N VAL A 242 3.78 24.82 0.19
CA VAL A 242 2.48 25.41 -0.15
C VAL A 242 1.81 25.99 1.09
N LEU A 243 1.65 25.20 2.16
CA LEU A 243 1.03 25.68 3.39
C LEU A 243 1.82 26.83 4.01
N ARG A 244 3.16 26.79 4.01
CA ARG A 244 3.97 27.90 4.53
C ARG A 244 3.72 29.23 3.77
N LEU A 245 3.59 29.17 2.45
CA LEU A 245 3.33 30.37 1.63
C LEU A 245 1.86 30.79 1.68
N PHE A 246 0.96 29.85 1.94
CA PHE A 246 -0.49 30.04 1.81
C PHE A 246 -1.17 30.44 3.14
N THR A 247 -0.73 29.87 4.27
CA THR A 247 -1.38 30.05 5.59
C THR A 247 -0.76 31.18 6.44
N ASN A 248 0.10 32.01 5.84
CA ASN A 248 1.10 32.81 6.55
C ASN A 248 0.54 33.91 7.49
N ASN A 249 -0.79 34.10 7.60
CA ASN A 249 -1.40 35.14 8.43
C ASN A 249 -2.42 34.65 9.48
N SER A 250 -2.77 33.37 9.49
CA SER A 250 -3.77 32.82 10.43
C SER A 250 -3.31 31.44 10.88
N SER A 251 -2.73 31.37 12.08
CA SER A 251 -2.39 30.09 12.70
C SER A 251 -2.60 30.21 14.20
N LYS A 252 -3.33 29.26 14.78
CA LYS A 252 -3.55 29.23 16.22
C LYS A 252 -2.34 28.64 16.94
N THR A 253 -2.03 29.26 18.06
CA THR A 253 -0.94 28.89 18.94
C THR A 253 -1.35 27.71 19.82
N PHE A 254 -0.58 26.62 19.79
CA PHE A 254 -0.78 25.44 20.63
C PHE A 254 0.44 25.21 21.54
N MET A 255 0.23 24.75 22.76
CA MET A 255 1.33 24.40 23.67
C MET A 255 1.55 22.89 23.69
N LYS A 256 2.80 22.47 23.46
CA LYS A 256 3.23 21.06 23.57
C LYS A 256 4.39 20.96 24.56
N ASN A 257 4.38 19.93 25.39
CA ASN A 257 5.51 19.63 26.28
C ASN A 257 6.67 19.04 25.47
N SER A 258 7.90 19.48 25.77
CA SER A 258 9.11 18.98 25.13
C SER A 258 10.16 18.66 26.17
N ILE A 259 10.63 17.40 26.18
CA ILE A 259 11.74 16.95 27.04
C ILE A 259 13.05 17.65 26.66
N ARG A 260 13.20 18.08 25.39
CA ARG A 260 14.38 18.80 24.89
C ARG A 260 14.47 20.27 25.34
N ARG A 261 13.45 20.80 26.03
CA ARG A 261 13.43 22.18 26.49
C ARG A 261 13.17 22.17 28.00
N ALA A 262 13.99 22.87 28.79
CA ALA A 262 13.71 23.05 30.20
C ALA A 262 12.55 24.04 30.40
N SER A 263 11.77 23.81 31.46
CA SER A 263 10.70 24.71 31.89
C SER A 263 11.29 26.06 32.32
N ARG A 264 10.75 27.15 31.78
CA ARG A 264 11.16 28.52 32.18
C ARG A 264 10.83 28.83 33.64
N ARG A 265 9.88 28.13 34.26
CA ARG A 265 9.42 28.37 35.64
C ARG A 265 10.18 27.54 36.67
N TYR A 266 10.51 26.29 36.34
CA TYR A 266 11.05 25.33 37.31
C TYR A 266 12.47 24.84 36.97
N ALA A 267 13.05 25.27 35.84
CA ALA A 267 14.34 24.78 35.31
C ALA A 267 14.44 23.24 35.12
N THR A 268 13.32 22.51 35.24
CA THR A 268 13.21 21.06 35.05
C THR A 268 12.65 20.72 33.66
N VAL A 269 12.84 19.49 33.20
CA VAL A 269 12.19 18.96 31.98
C VAL A 269 10.92 18.20 32.36
N PRO A 270 9.85 18.24 31.53
CA PRO A 270 9.72 18.92 30.24
C PRO A 270 9.28 20.39 30.35
N GLY A 271 9.70 21.19 29.38
CA GLY A 271 9.31 22.58 29.21
C GLY A 271 8.29 22.78 28.09
N ASN A 272 7.50 23.85 28.17
CA ASN A 272 6.48 24.17 27.19
C ASN A 272 7.12 24.71 25.90
N LYS A 273 6.78 24.09 24.77
CA LYS A 273 7.09 24.57 23.42
C LYS A 273 5.81 25.05 22.76
N VAL A 274 5.80 26.32 22.40
CA VAL A 274 4.73 26.92 21.61
C VAL A 274 4.90 26.51 20.15
N THR A 275 3.89 25.89 19.57
CA THR A 275 3.84 25.48 18.16
C THR A 275 2.59 26.03 17.50
N LYS A 276 2.71 26.57 16.30
CA LYS A 276 1.56 27.01 15.50
C LYS A 276 0.98 25.82 14.74
N ARG A 277 -0.34 25.66 14.72
CA ARG A 277 -1.05 24.69 13.87
C ARG A 277 -2.07 25.42 13.02
N ASN A 278 -2.13 25.03 11.74
CA ASN A 278 -3.11 25.56 10.81
C ASN A 278 -4.40 24.76 10.93
N ARG A 279 -5.54 25.45 10.99
CA ARG A 279 -6.88 24.86 10.89
C ARG A 279 -7.33 24.95 9.44
N LEU A 280 -7.23 23.82 8.74
CA LEU A 280 -7.58 23.73 7.34
C LEU A 280 -8.98 23.13 7.20
N LEU A 281 -9.79 23.76 6.36
CA LEU A 281 -11.00 23.13 5.84
C LEU A 281 -10.63 22.53 4.48
N VAL A 282 -10.74 21.22 4.35
CA VAL A 282 -10.54 20.52 3.09
C VAL A 282 -11.90 20.14 2.55
N VAL A 283 -12.16 20.46 1.30
CA VAL A 283 -13.36 20.05 0.58
C VAL A 283 -12.94 19.04 -0.47
N ILE A 284 -13.63 17.91 -0.53
CA ILE A 284 -13.44 16.87 -1.54
C ILE A 284 -14.72 16.83 -2.36
N ASP A 285 -14.58 17.13 -3.64
CA ASP A 285 -15.64 16.97 -4.62
C ASP A 285 -16.00 15.49 -4.75
N THR A 286 -17.27 15.18 -4.50
CA THR A 286 -17.83 13.83 -4.63
C THR A 286 -18.80 13.68 -5.80
N SER A 287 -18.76 14.59 -6.76
CA SER A 287 -19.60 14.55 -7.96
C SER A 287 -19.30 13.34 -8.85
N GLY A 288 -20.23 13.04 -9.75
CA GLY A 288 -20.13 11.89 -10.66
C GLY A 288 -18.99 11.96 -11.68
N SER A 289 -18.32 13.12 -11.84
CA SER A 289 -17.18 13.26 -12.74
C SER A 289 -15.86 12.78 -12.14
N ILE A 290 -15.79 12.64 -10.81
CA ILE A 290 -14.56 12.20 -10.12
C ILE A 290 -14.48 10.67 -10.10
N GLY A 291 -13.45 10.14 -10.74
CA GLY A 291 -13.19 8.70 -10.81
C GLY A 291 -12.54 8.13 -9.54
N LYS A 292 -12.64 6.80 -9.32
CA LYS A 292 -12.02 6.12 -8.16
C LYS A 292 -10.51 6.41 -8.02
N ILE A 293 -9.80 6.48 -9.14
CA ILE A 293 -8.35 6.77 -9.17
C ILE A 293 -8.08 8.19 -8.66
N GLU A 294 -8.88 9.18 -9.08
CA GLU A 294 -8.71 10.57 -8.65
C GLU A 294 -8.97 10.74 -7.14
N TYR A 295 -9.98 10.03 -6.61
CA TYR A 295 -10.20 9.98 -5.16
C TYR A 295 -9.00 9.46 -4.39
N GLU A 296 -8.40 8.35 -4.84
CA GLU A 296 -7.22 7.78 -4.19
C GLU A 296 -6.06 8.79 -4.17
N VAL A 297 -5.87 9.54 -5.25
CA VAL A 297 -4.89 10.63 -5.34
C VAL A 297 -5.24 11.77 -4.36
N PHE A 298 -6.49 12.22 -4.32
CA PHE A 298 -6.92 13.29 -3.40
C PHE A 298 -6.71 12.91 -1.93
N PHE A 299 -7.08 11.68 -1.54
CA PHE A 299 -6.85 11.20 -0.18
C PHE A 299 -5.37 11.00 0.15
N SER A 300 -4.54 10.61 -0.83
CA SER A 300 -3.09 10.58 -0.68
C SER A 300 -2.53 11.97 -0.40
N GLU A 301 -2.91 12.98 -1.19
CA GLU A 301 -2.50 14.37 -0.96
C GLU A 301 -2.99 14.90 0.40
N LEU A 302 -4.23 14.60 0.77
CA LEU A 302 -4.81 14.94 2.06
C LEU A 302 -4.03 14.33 3.22
N TYR A 303 -3.62 13.08 3.10
CA TYR A 303 -2.77 12.41 4.08
C TYR A 303 -1.40 13.12 4.23
N HIS A 304 -0.83 13.61 3.14
CA HIS A 304 0.40 14.40 3.18
C HIS A 304 0.21 15.78 3.82
N ILE A 305 -0.93 16.45 3.61
CA ILE A 305 -1.31 17.65 4.36
C ILE A 305 -1.40 17.33 5.86
N TYR A 306 -2.06 16.23 6.24
CA TYR A 306 -2.19 15.79 7.63
C TYR A 306 -0.84 15.55 8.31
N LYS A 307 0.11 14.90 7.61
CA LYS A 307 1.48 14.67 8.09
C LYS A 307 2.26 15.95 8.40
N THR A 308 1.85 17.11 7.89
CA THR A 308 2.46 18.39 8.27
C THR A 308 2.10 18.82 9.70
N GLY A 309 1.09 18.20 10.30
CA GLY A 309 0.60 18.51 11.66
C GLY A 309 -0.52 19.55 11.69
N ALA A 310 -1.16 19.83 10.55
CA ALA A 310 -2.35 20.67 10.47
C ALA A 310 -3.58 19.98 11.10
N GLN A 311 -4.50 20.77 11.67
CA GLN A 311 -5.82 20.29 12.06
C GLN A 311 -6.73 20.40 10.84
N ILE A 312 -7.29 19.28 10.40
CA ILE A 312 -8.03 19.20 9.14
C ILE A 312 -9.47 18.76 9.43
N ARG A 313 -10.42 19.57 8.95
CA ARG A 313 -11.83 19.19 8.82
C ARG A 313 -12.08 18.90 7.35
N VAL A 314 -12.68 17.76 7.03
CA VAL A 314 -13.04 17.36 5.67
C VAL A 314 -14.54 17.55 5.47
N LEU A 315 -14.90 18.14 4.34
CA LEU A 315 -16.24 18.16 3.78
C LEU A 315 -16.25 17.36 2.49
N GLU A 316 -17.15 16.41 2.37
CA GLU A 316 -17.49 15.77 1.10
C GLU A 316 -18.72 16.46 0.55
N CYS A 317 -18.69 16.85 -0.73
CA CYS A 317 -19.73 17.66 -1.34
C CYS A 317 -19.94 17.29 -2.80
N ASP A 318 -21.19 17.16 -3.21
CA ASP A 318 -21.63 17.15 -4.60
C ASP A 318 -22.45 18.41 -4.88
N THR A 319 -23.77 18.33 -4.89
CA THR A 319 -24.69 19.47 -4.86
C THR A 319 -24.85 20.00 -3.44
N GLU A 320 -24.78 19.11 -2.44
CA GLU A 320 -24.88 19.45 -1.03
C GLU A 320 -23.75 18.79 -0.23
N ILE A 321 -23.53 19.24 1.01
CA ILE A 321 -22.52 18.65 1.89
C ILE A 321 -23.04 17.30 2.37
N THR A 322 -22.46 16.21 1.89
CA THR A 322 -22.83 14.84 2.25
C THR A 322 -22.22 14.42 3.58
N ARG A 323 -20.96 14.80 3.84
CA ARG A 323 -20.25 14.45 5.09
C ARG A 323 -19.39 15.59 5.61
N ASN A 324 -19.21 15.59 6.93
CA ASN A 324 -18.41 16.58 7.63
C ASN A 324 -17.74 15.99 8.88
N TYR A 325 -16.42 15.81 8.84
CA TYR A 325 -15.68 15.12 9.91
C TYR A 325 -14.25 15.65 10.10
N ASP A 326 -13.66 15.35 11.25
CA ASP A 326 -12.23 15.62 11.51
C ASP A 326 -11.37 14.51 10.90
N TYR A 327 -10.39 14.88 10.08
CA TYR A 327 -9.51 13.91 9.43
C TYR A 327 -8.39 13.47 10.38
N ARG A 328 -8.26 12.15 10.57
CA ARG A 328 -7.29 11.53 11.49
C ARG A 328 -6.21 10.71 10.78
N GLY A 329 -6.02 10.92 9.48
CA GLY A 329 -4.96 10.26 8.71
C GLY A 329 -5.36 8.95 8.04
N ALA A 330 -6.64 8.61 8.01
CA ALA A 330 -7.19 7.48 7.24
C ALA A 330 -8.36 7.95 6.38
N PRO A 331 -8.47 7.49 5.11
CA PRO A 331 -9.64 7.75 4.29
C PRO A 331 -10.89 7.06 4.86
N PRO A 332 -12.11 7.54 4.55
CA PRO A 332 -13.35 6.88 4.92
C PRO A 332 -13.55 5.56 4.16
N GLU A 333 -14.23 4.58 4.79
CA GLU A 333 -14.44 3.23 4.23
C GLU A 333 -15.42 3.21 3.04
N THR A 334 -16.32 4.19 2.96
CA THR A 334 -17.27 4.36 1.87
C THR A 334 -17.30 5.83 1.47
N VAL A 335 -17.32 6.12 0.18
CA VAL A 335 -17.64 7.46 -0.34
C VAL A 335 -19.05 7.39 -0.90
N SER A 336 -19.92 8.30 -0.47
CA SER A 336 -21.31 8.41 -0.93
C SER A 336 -21.45 9.72 -1.69
N GLY A 337 -21.79 9.65 -2.97
CA GLY A 337 -21.89 10.79 -3.88
C GLY A 337 -22.34 10.35 -5.28
N GLY A 338 -22.14 11.20 -6.29
CA GLY A 338 -22.57 10.96 -7.68
C GLY A 338 -23.58 11.96 -8.23
N GLY A 339 -23.87 13.05 -7.50
CA GLY A 339 -24.67 14.17 -7.98
C GLY A 339 -23.91 15.10 -8.93
N GLY A 340 -24.51 16.28 -9.18
CA GLY A 340 -23.84 17.40 -9.83
C GLY A 340 -22.84 18.10 -8.89
N THR A 341 -22.27 19.21 -9.33
CA THR A 341 -21.23 19.93 -8.58
C THR A 341 -21.70 21.35 -8.26
N ASP A 342 -21.79 21.70 -6.97
CA ASP A 342 -22.00 23.08 -6.50
C ASP A 342 -20.92 23.51 -5.51
N PHE A 343 -20.13 24.51 -5.91
CA PHE A 343 -19.07 25.06 -5.08
C PHE A 343 -19.57 26.00 -3.96
N ASN A 344 -20.84 26.43 -3.97
CA ASN A 344 -21.34 27.42 -3.03
C ASN A 344 -21.60 26.86 -1.61
N ALA A 345 -22.17 25.65 -1.51
CA ALA A 345 -22.49 25.01 -0.23
C ALA A 345 -21.29 24.93 0.75
N PRO A 346 -20.12 24.40 0.34
CA PRO A 346 -18.95 24.30 1.23
C PRO A 346 -18.35 25.67 1.57
N LEU A 347 -18.45 26.66 0.67
CA LEU A 347 -17.99 28.03 0.93
C LEU A 347 -18.89 28.75 1.94
N ALA A 348 -20.20 28.57 1.85
CA ALA A 348 -21.16 29.09 2.81
C ALA A 348 -20.91 28.49 4.21
N TYR A 349 -20.64 27.17 4.29
CA TYR A 349 -20.27 26.50 5.53
C TYR A 349 -18.99 27.08 6.14
N ALA A 350 -17.94 27.27 5.33
CA ALA A 350 -16.67 27.85 5.77
C ALA A 350 -16.84 29.28 6.32
N ASN A 351 -17.74 30.07 5.72
CA ASN A 351 -17.95 31.46 6.11
C ASN A 351 -18.77 31.63 7.41
N THR A 352 -19.56 30.63 7.79
CA THR A 352 -20.54 30.72 8.89
C THR A 352 -20.22 29.79 10.07
N GLN A 353 -19.93 28.52 9.81
CA GLN A 353 -19.87 27.47 10.83
C GLN A 353 -18.44 27.17 11.31
N TRP A 354 -17.43 27.40 10.48
CA TRP A 354 -16.05 27.04 10.82
C TRP A 354 -15.02 28.07 10.38
N SER A 355 -14.44 28.78 11.35
CA SER A 355 -13.32 29.71 11.14
C SER A 355 -12.02 28.96 10.78
N ALA A 356 -11.92 28.58 9.50
CA ALA A 356 -10.73 28.01 8.90
C ALA A 356 -9.68 29.09 8.62
N ASP A 357 -8.42 28.75 8.84
CA ASP A 357 -7.28 29.60 8.45
C ASP A 357 -7.15 29.63 6.92
N ALA A 358 -7.48 28.51 6.27
CA ALA A 358 -7.41 28.31 4.84
C ALA A 358 -8.39 27.22 4.39
N ILE A 359 -8.87 27.33 3.15
CA ILE A 359 -9.73 26.34 2.48
C ILE A 359 -8.92 25.71 1.35
N ILE A 360 -8.90 24.39 1.29
CA ILE A 360 -8.30 23.60 0.20
C ILE A 360 -9.40 22.80 -0.45
N TYR A 361 -9.63 22.98 -1.75
CA TYR A 361 -10.71 22.34 -2.49
C TYR A 361 -10.13 21.37 -3.53
N PHE A 362 -10.42 20.08 -3.41
CA PHE A 362 -10.07 19.06 -4.39
C PHE A 362 -11.24 18.85 -5.35
N THR A 363 -11.03 19.03 -6.66
CA THR A 363 -12.06 18.91 -7.71
C THR A 363 -11.38 18.72 -9.08
N ASP A 364 -12.14 18.37 -10.11
CA ASP A 364 -11.74 18.46 -11.52
C ASP A 364 -11.96 19.88 -12.09
N GLY A 365 -12.74 20.71 -11.40
CA GLY A 365 -13.04 22.11 -11.74
C GLY A 365 -14.15 22.31 -12.76
N TYR A 366 -14.88 21.26 -13.16
CA TYR A 366 -15.97 21.35 -14.16
C TYR A 366 -17.31 21.75 -13.53
N ALA A 367 -17.38 22.94 -12.94
CA ALA A 367 -18.64 23.48 -12.42
C ALA A 367 -18.77 25.00 -12.61
N ALA A 368 -19.96 25.52 -12.32
CA ALA A 368 -20.21 26.96 -12.32
C ALA A 368 -19.31 27.66 -11.30
N THR A 369 -18.87 28.87 -11.65
CA THR A 369 -18.03 29.67 -10.76
C THR A 369 -18.82 30.02 -9.49
N PRO A 370 -18.25 29.87 -8.28
CA PRO A 370 -18.99 30.12 -7.06
C PRO A 370 -19.37 31.61 -6.95
N GLU A 371 -20.63 31.86 -6.62
CA GLU A 371 -21.12 33.22 -6.33
C GLU A 371 -20.69 33.65 -4.92
N VAL A 372 -20.64 32.68 -3.99
CA VAL A 372 -20.23 32.91 -2.60
C VAL A 372 -18.72 33.14 -2.53
N LYS A 373 -18.29 34.34 -2.12
CA LYS A 373 -16.87 34.65 -1.93
C LYS A 373 -16.33 34.04 -0.63
N PRO A 374 -15.17 33.35 -0.66
CA PRO A 374 -14.54 32.83 0.55
C PRO A 374 -13.96 33.97 1.40
N ARG A 375 -14.18 33.94 2.72
CA ARG A 375 -13.57 34.88 3.68
C ARG A 375 -12.13 34.52 4.04
N SER A 376 -11.79 33.24 3.93
CA SER A 376 -10.44 32.71 4.21
C SER A 376 -9.68 32.49 2.92
N SER A 377 -8.35 32.35 3.01
CA SER A 377 -7.52 32.05 1.83
C SER A 377 -7.98 30.74 1.19
N MET A 378 -8.18 30.73 -0.13
CA MET A 378 -8.65 29.56 -0.90
C MET A 378 -7.59 29.03 -1.87
N LEU A 379 -7.42 27.71 -1.87
CA LEU A 379 -6.54 26.95 -2.75
C LEU A 379 -7.35 25.86 -3.44
N TRP A 380 -7.39 25.91 -4.77
CA TRP A 380 -7.94 24.83 -5.60
C TRP A 380 -6.85 23.84 -5.94
N VAL A 381 -7.16 22.56 -5.79
CA VAL A 381 -6.34 21.42 -6.16
C VAL A 381 -7.08 20.68 -7.26
N ILE A 382 -6.61 20.88 -8.48
CA ILE A 382 -7.30 20.40 -9.68
C ILE A 382 -6.67 19.09 -10.12
N SER A 383 -7.49 18.08 -10.43
CA SER A 383 -7.01 16.79 -10.95
C SER A 383 -6.29 16.95 -12.30
N ARG A 384 -5.54 15.92 -12.71
CA ARG A 384 -4.77 15.95 -13.97
C ARG A 384 -5.68 16.16 -15.18
N ASP A 385 -6.79 15.42 -15.22
CA ASP A 385 -7.74 15.42 -16.32
C ASP A 385 -8.82 16.51 -16.18
N GLY A 386 -8.80 17.25 -15.06
CA GLY A 386 -9.61 18.44 -14.85
C GLY A 386 -9.21 19.64 -15.73
N ILE A 387 -9.85 20.77 -15.47
CA ILE A 387 -9.69 22.03 -16.21
C ILE A 387 -8.21 22.42 -16.38
N THR A 388 -7.86 22.98 -17.54
CA THR A 388 -6.49 23.44 -17.86
C THR A 388 -6.34 24.93 -17.59
N ALA A 389 -5.10 25.37 -17.37
CA ALA A 389 -4.78 26.76 -17.02
C ALA A 389 -5.22 27.79 -18.06
N ASP A 390 -5.42 27.36 -19.30
CA ASP A 390 -5.80 28.22 -20.43
C ASP A 390 -7.32 28.38 -20.58
N THR A 391 -8.13 27.69 -19.75
CA THR A 391 -9.60 27.79 -19.82
C THR A 391 -10.14 29.02 -19.10
N GLU A 392 -11.26 29.56 -19.58
CA GLU A 392 -11.99 30.64 -18.91
C GLU A 392 -12.43 30.25 -17.49
N LEU A 393 -12.81 28.97 -17.30
CA LEU A 393 -13.18 28.39 -16.00
C LEU A 393 -12.01 28.44 -14.99
N TRP A 394 -10.78 28.18 -15.42
CA TRP A 394 -9.62 28.28 -14.53
C TRP A 394 -9.42 29.71 -14.00
N ASN A 395 -9.64 30.69 -14.88
CA ASN A 395 -9.48 32.10 -14.54
C ASN A 395 -10.62 32.63 -13.68
N SER A 396 -11.83 32.10 -13.82
CA SER A 396 -13.00 32.53 -13.06
C SER A 396 -12.99 32.06 -11.59
N LEU A 397 -12.34 30.94 -11.28
CA LEU A 397 -12.25 30.44 -9.90
C LEU A 397 -11.49 31.42 -8.97
N PRO A 398 -11.98 31.70 -7.76
CA PRO A 398 -11.33 32.64 -6.83
C PRO A 398 -10.11 32.01 -6.14
N GLY A 399 -9.07 32.80 -5.85
CA GLY A 399 -7.92 32.34 -5.05
C GLY A 399 -6.82 31.65 -5.86
N LYS A 400 -5.96 30.88 -5.17
CA LYS A 400 -4.81 30.20 -5.79
C LYS A 400 -5.23 28.85 -6.35
N LYS A 401 -4.55 28.36 -7.38
CA LYS A 401 -4.80 27.06 -7.99
C LYS A 401 -3.50 26.28 -8.14
N VAL A 402 -3.57 24.98 -7.94
CA VAL A 402 -2.49 24.01 -8.16
C VAL A 402 -3.10 22.84 -8.92
N LYS A 403 -2.48 22.46 -10.04
CA LYS A 403 -2.85 21.26 -10.77
C LYS A 403 -1.96 20.10 -10.34
N ILE A 404 -2.57 18.95 -10.05
CA ILE A 404 -1.83 17.73 -9.74
C ILE A 404 -1.36 17.12 -11.06
N ASN A 405 -0.05 17.03 -11.24
CA ASN A 405 0.54 16.23 -12.30
C ASN A 405 0.97 14.90 -11.68
N PHE A 406 0.18 13.86 -11.89
CA PHE A 406 0.57 12.48 -11.58
C PHE A 406 1.10 11.78 -12.80
#